data_AF-A0A919C8H8-F1
#
_entry.id   AF-A0A919C8H8-F1
#
_cell.length_a   1.000
_cell.length_b   1.000
_cell.length_c   1.000
_cell.angle_alpha   90.00
_cell.angle_beta   90.00
_cell.angle_gamma   90.00
#
_symmetry.space_group_name_H-M   'P 1'
#
loop_
_entity.id
_entity.type
_entity.pdbx_description
1 polymer ?
#
loop_
_entity_poly.entity_id
_entity_poly.type
_entity_poly.pdbx_seq_one_letter_code
_entity_poly.pdbx_strand_id
1 'polypeptide(L)'
;MGSSVPVRCPACRRDHAYEPPVFPCACGAPLAPPLQRDAPAQTVTHRTWTDSWVTVRCESCGRNDQWPQPELGCGCGAVLRIPVRPAPTVPPTAEPAGRPAMRPESLRTDESVTASASDVGAGPGVGAGPDTGAHPDAGADAGTPRERSRAPRPPFRPLTIRTARDAVTAAALYLKWLGFRGILQSPEHPASGIDLRAPGLVAQVDPSTEPSTLRDVECLWLHGLNQSSVAVFFSLTGYEPAARARAEELGVPLFVLDLTGTPKPATRAADDLAGSSTGTGG
;
A
#
# COMPACT_ATOMS: atom_id res chain seq x y z
N MET A 1 34.27 16.82 -2.06
CA MET A 1 34.49 17.57 -3.31
C MET A 1 33.65 16.90 -4.38
N GLY A 2 32.57 17.55 -4.81
CA GLY A 2 31.72 17.04 -5.88
C GLY A 2 32.47 17.01 -7.21
N SER A 3 32.61 15.84 -7.83
CA SER A 3 33.14 15.76 -9.19
C SER A 3 31.99 15.87 -10.18
N SER A 4 31.64 17.10 -10.58
CA SER A 4 30.63 17.34 -11.60
C SER A 4 31.01 16.66 -12.91
N VAL A 5 30.07 15.95 -13.53
CA VAL A 5 30.23 15.30 -14.84
C VAL A 5 29.57 16.17 -15.91
N PRO A 6 30.26 16.45 -17.04
CA PRO A 6 29.64 17.13 -18.17
C PRO A 6 28.59 16.23 -18.83
N VAL A 7 27.40 16.76 -19.06
CA VAL A 7 26.26 16.05 -19.68
C VAL A 7 25.72 16.89 -20.82
N ARG A 8 25.74 16.36 -22.04
CA ARG A 8 25.24 17.05 -23.22
C ARG A 8 23.85 16.57 -23.59
N CYS A 9 22.91 17.50 -23.73
CA CYS A 9 21.54 17.20 -24.12
C CYS A 9 21.48 16.67 -25.57
N PRO A 10 21.00 15.44 -25.84
CA PRO A 10 20.85 14.93 -27.20
C PRO A 10 19.84 15.73 -28.03
N ALA A 11 18.81 16.31 -27.39
CA ALA A 11 17.74 17.05 -28.08
C ALA A 11 18.15 18.47 -28.53
N CYS A 12 18.72 19.29 -27.65
CA CYS A 12 19.09 20.68 -27.96
C CYS A 12 20.60 20.96 -27.97
N ARG A 13 21.45 19.95 -27.78
CA ARG A 13 22.92 20.03 -27.79
C ARG A 13 23.56 20.96 -26.75
N ARG A 14 22.78 21.52 -25.82
CA ARG A 14 23.24 22.28 -24.65
C ARG A 14 24.03 21.38 -23.69
N ASP A 15 25.14 21.90 -23.18
CA ASP A 15 25.97 21.25 -22.18
C ASP A 15 25.53 21.65 -20.76
N HIS A 16 25.64 20.69 -19.83
CA HIS A 16 25.26 20.82 -18.43
C HIS A 16 26.36 20.25 -17.54
N ALA A 17 26.47 20.72 -16.30
CA ALA A 17 27.21 20.06 -15.24
C ALA A 17 26.23 19.31 -14.34
N TYR A 18 26.43 18.01 -14.14
CA TYR A 18 25.64 17.20 -13.23
C TYR A 18 26.50 16.67 -12.07
N GLU A 19 26.03 16.88 -10.84
CA GLU A 19 26.64 16.29 -9.65
C GLU A 19 25.70 15.19 -9.10
N PRO A 20 26.13 13.93 -9.04
CA PRO A 20 25.28 12.85 -8.54
C PRO A 20 25.04 13.02 -7.03
N PRO A 21 23.81 12.87 -6.54
CA PRO A 21 23.53 12.92 -5.11
C PRO A 21 24.21 11.76 -4.38
N VAL A 22 24.73 12.06 -3.19
CA VAL A 22 25.36 11.11 -2.29
C VAL A 22 24.35 10.68 -1.23
N PHE A 23 24.12 9.38 -1.09
CA PHE A 23 23.23 8.81 -0.07
C PHE A 23 23.97 7.74 0.76
N PRO A 24 23.61 7.52 2.04
CA PRO A 24 24.23 6.48 2.84
C PRO A 24 23.82 5.08 2.34
N CYS A 25 24.80 4.21 2.11
CA CYS A 25 24.56 2.76 2.01
C CYS A 25 24.12 2.20 3.38
N ALA A 26 23.52 1.01 3.41
CA ALA A 26 23.15 0.30 4.64
C ALA A 26 24.33 -0.02 5.59
N CYS A 27 25.60 0.21 5.19
CA CYS A 27 26.77 0.16 6.09
C CYS A 27 27.16 1.53 6.68
N GLY A 28 26.43 2.60 6.36
CA GLY A 28 26.75 3.98 6.73
C GLY A 28 27.71 4.70 5.78
N ALA A 29 28.36 3.99 4.84
CA ALA A 29 29.28 4.63 3.90
C ALA A 29 28.53 5.53 2.89
N PRO A 30 29.04 6.75 2.60
CA PRO A 30 28.46 7.62 1.58
C PRO A 30 28.68 7.03 0.18
N LEU A 31 27.60 6.89 -0.60
CA LEU A 31 27.64 6.31 -1.94
C LEU A 31 26.89 7.20 -2.95
N ALA A 32 27.52 7.43 -4.09
CA ALA A 32 26.92 8.04 -5.27
C ALA A 32 26.98 7.05 -6.45
N PRO A 33 25.98 7.02 -7.34
CA PRO A 33 26.02 6.17 -8.53
C PRO A 33 27.26 6.43 -9.40
N PRO A 34 28.03 5.41 -9.79
CA PRO A 34 29.27 5.57 -10.54
C PRO A 34 28.99 5.91 -12.01
N LEU A 35 28.93 7.20 -12.35
CA LEU A 35 28.56 7.66 -13.70
C LEU A 35 29.55 7.20 -14.79
N GLN A 36 29.03 6.85 -15.97
CA GLN A 36 29.81 6.68 -17.20
C GLN A 36 29.96 8.03 -17.89
N ARG A 37 31.17 8.62 -17.83
CA ARG A 37 31.43 9.97 -18.37
C ARG A 37 31.40 10.04 -19.89
N ASP A 38 31.76 8.94 -20.56
CA ASP A 38 31.92 8.86 -22.00
C ASP A 38 30.67 8.33 -22.73
N ALA A 39 29.64 7.94 -21.98
CA ALA A 39 28.38 7.45 -22.51
C ALA A 39 27.38 8.62 -22.68
N PRO A 40 26.70 8.74 -23.84
CA PRO A 40 25.75 9.83 -24.08
C PRO A 40 24.51 9.69 -23.19
N ALA A 41 24.06 10.79 -22.61
CA ALA A 41 22.79 10.83 -21.91
C ALA A 41 21.61 10.60 -22.87
N GLN A 42 20.61 9.86 -22.41
CA GLN A 42 19.45 9.45 -23.21
C GLN A 42 18.23 10.29 -22.84
N THR A 43 17.41 10.68 -23.82
CA THR A 43 16.13 11.32 -23.53
C THR A 43 15.15 10.31 -22.95
N VAL A 44 14.59 10.60 -21.78
CA VAL A 44 13.52 9.80 -21.18
C VAL A 44 12.23 10.10 -21.94
N THR A 45 11.80 9.17 -22.80
CA THR A 45 10.50 9.21 -23.49
C THR A 45 9.42 8.45 -22.74
N HIS A 46 9.80 7.44 -21.96
CA HIS A 46 8.94 6.62 -21.13
C HIS A 46 9.67 6.25 -19.82
N ARG A 47 8.94 6.19 -18.70
CA ARG A 47 9.45 5.64 -17.44
C ARG A 47 8.69 4.38 -17.09
N THR A 48 9.42 3.28 -16.89
CA THR A 48 8.91 2.15 -16.08
C THR A 48 9.44 2.25 -14.66
N TRP A 49 8.88 1.47 -13.74
CA TRP A 49 9.43 1.32 -12.40
C TRP A 49 10.87 0.80 -12.44
N THR A 50 11.14 -0.25 -13.22
CA THR A 50 12.46 -0.86 -13.37
C THR A 50 13.50 0.14 -13.90
N ASP A 51 13.14 0.98 -14.87
CA ASP A 51 14.03 1.99 -15.44
C ASP A 51 14.33 3.18 -14.51
N SER A 52 13.66 3.26 -13.36
CA SER A 52 13.84 4.32 -12.37
C SER A 52 14.91 4.00 -11.32
N TRP A 53 15.49 2.78 -11.37
CA TRP A 53 16.47 2.29 -10.41
C TRP A 53 17.72 1.73 -11.11
N VAL A 54 18.86 1.85 -10.44
CA VAL A 54 20.15 1.28 -10.86
C VAL A 54 20.78 0.50 -9.71
N THR A 55 21.27 -0.70 -10.01
CA THR A 55 22.10 -1.46 -9.07
C THR A 55 23.45 -0.77 -8.91
N VAL A 56 23.81 -0.36 -7.70
CA VAL A 56 25.11 0.24 -7.39
C VAL A 56 25.83 -0.59 -6.33
N ARG A 57 27.12 -0.85 -6.57
CA ARG A 57 27.99 -1.55 -5.63
C ARG A 57 28.60 -0.56 -4.62
N CYS A 58 28.51 -0.88 -3.34
CA CYS A 58 29.24 -0.17 -2.30
C CYS A 58 30.68 -0.67 -2.21
N GLU A 59 31.67 0.17 -2.49
CA GLU A 59 33.10 -0.21 -2.38
C GLU A 59 33.54 -0.51 -0.93
N SER A 60 32.82 -0.01 0.09
CA SER A 60 33.16 -0.24 1.50
C SER A 60 32.63 -1.56 2.09
N CYS A 61 31.51 -2.09 1.59
CA CYS A 61 30.91 -3.33 2.13
C CYS A 61 30.58 -4.38 1.06
N GLY A 62 30.84 -4.10 -0.21
CA GLY A 62 30.62 -5.02 -1.33
C GLY A 62 29.17 -5.23 -1.75
N ARG A 63 28.17 -4.78 -0.98
CA ARG A 63 26.74 -4.93 -1.31
C ARG A 63 26.36 -4.23 -2.61
N ASN A 64 25.41 -4.84 -3.32
CA ASN A 64 24.75 -4.32 -4.50
C ASN A 64 23.30 -3.99 -4.12
N ASP A 65 22.99 -2.72 -3.86
CA ASP A 65 21.60 -2.29 -3.57
C ASP A 65 21.07 -1.38 -4.69
N GLN A 66 19.78 -1.03 -4.64
CA GLN A 66 19.13 -0.18 -5.64
C GLN A 66 19.26 1.31 -5.28
N TRP A 67 19.79 2.11 -6.20
CA TRP A 67 19.82 3.57 -6.13
C TRP A 67 18.89 4.20 -7.16
N PRO A 68 18.33 5.39 -6.91
CA PRO A 68 17.56 6.12 -7.92
C PRO A 68 18.41 6.40 -9.17
N GLN A 69 17.87 6.12 -10.35
CA GLN A 69 18.51 6.41 -11.63
C GLN A 69 18.80 7.91 -11.75
N PRO A 70 20.08 8.32 -11.93
CA PRO A 70 20.46 9.71 -12.20
C PRO A 70 19.73 10.30 -13.41
N GLU A 71 18.96 11.37 -13.19
CA GLU A 71 18.26 12.12 -14.24
C GLU A 71 18.45 13.64 -14.07
N LEU A 72 18.40 14.36 -15.19
CA LEU A 72 18.59 15.82 -15.27
C LEU A 72 17.56 16.46 -16.21
N GLY A 73 16.85 17.49 -15.73
CA GLY A 73 15.99 18.32 -16.58
C GLY A 73 16.79 19.33 -17.41
N CYS A 74 16.57 19.35 -18.72
CA CYS A 74 17.09 20.39 -19.61
C CYS A 74 16.02 21.47 -19.85
N GLY A 75 16.42 22.74 -19.87
CA GLY A 75 15.53 23.88 -20.19
C GLY A 75 14.94 23.90 -21.61
N CYS A 76 15.15 22.87 -22.43
CA CYS A 76 14.40 22.63 -23.67
C CYS A 76 13.19 21.69 -23.49
N GLY A 77 12.88 21.27 -22.25
CA GLY A 77 11.80 20.34 -21.93
C GLY A 77 12.18 18.85 -21.92
N ALA A 78 13.41 18.49 -22.31
CA ALA A 78 13.88 17.11 -22.28
C ALA A 78 14.36 16.70 -20.87
N VAL A 79 13.96 15.51 -20.40
CA VAL A 79 14.54 14.85 -19.22
C VAL A 79 15.62 13.88 -19.70
N LEU A 80 16.82 13.98 -19.12
CA LEU A 80 18.01 13.26 -19.55
C LEU A 80 18.38 12.19 -18.52
N ARG A 81 18.40 10.93 -18.93
CA ARG A 81 18.94 9.81 -18.15
C ARG A 81 20.45 9.77 -18.29
N ILE A 82 21.16 9.85 -17.16
CA ILE A 82 22.62 9.90 -17.13
C ILE A 82 23.15 8.48 -16.91
N PRO A 83 23.98 7.94 -17.82
CA PRO A 83 24.40 6.54 -17.75
C PRO A 83 25.24 6.25 -16.50
N VAL A 84 24.94 5.13 -15.84
CA VAL A 84 25.65 4.61 -14.67
C VAL A 84 26.43 3.38 -15.10
N ARG A 85 27.65 3.20 -14.57
CA ARG A 85 28.45 1.99 -14.79
C ARG A 85 27.67 0.81 -14.21
N PRO A 86 27.35 -0.24 -15.00
CA PRO A 86 26.71 -1.43 -14.47
C PRO A 86 27.52 -1.97 -13.28
N ALA A 87 26.86 -2.25 -12.16
CA ALA A 87 27.48 -3.03 -11.12
C ALA A 87 27.92 -4.38 -11.73
N PRO A 88 29.13 -4.88 -11.40
CA PRO A 88 29.57 -6.17 -11.92
C PRO A 88 28.61 -7.25 -11.42
N THR A 89 27.85 -7.83 -12.34
CA THR A 89 26.98 -8.97 -12.06
C THR A 89 27.85 -10.12 -11.59
N VAL A 90 27.92 -10.33 -10.28
CA VAL A 90 28.39 -11.59 -9.74
C VAL A 90 27.35 -12.63 -10.16
N PRO A 91 27.68 -13.60 -11.03
CA PRO A 91 26.74 -14.66 -11.35
C PRO A 91 26.40 -15.37 -10.02
N PRO A 92 25.13 -15.73 -9.78
CA PRO A 92 24.79 -16.49 -8.58
C PRO A 92 25.68 -17.72 -8.53
N THR A 93 26.45 -17.86 -7.45
CA THR A 93 27.27 -19.05 -7.24
C THR A 93 26.32 -20.24 -7.27
N ALA A 94 26.48 -21.12 -8.26
CA ALA A 94 25.63 -22.28 -8.40
C ALA A 94 25.69 -23.08 -7.09
N GLU A 95 24.56 -23.21 -6.41
CA GLU A 95 24.46 -24.05 -5.23
C GLU A 95 24.87 -25.48 -5.63
N PRO A 96 25.70 -26.16 -4.82
CA PRO A 96 26.09 -27.52 -5.13
C PRO A 96 24.86 -28.44 -5.07
N ALA A 97 24.37 -28.85 -6.25
CA ALA A 97 23.27 -29.78 -6.39
C ALA A 97 23.62 -31.10 -5.68
N GLY A 98 22.93 -31.42 -4.58
CA GLY A 98 23.48 -32.41 -3.65
C GLY A 98 22.55 -32.95 -2.55
N ARG A 99 21.28 -33.25 -2.85
CA ARG A 99 20.54 -34.32 -2.14
C ARG A 99 19.41 -34.86 -3.03
N PRO A 100 19.37 -36.16 -3.35
CA PRO A 100 18.31 -36.71 -4.19
C PRO A 100 16.98 -36.77 -3.42
N ALA A 101 15.90 -36.35 -4.08
CA ALA A 101 14.55 -36.51 -3.56
C ALA A 101 14.15 -38.00 -3.56
N MET A 102 13.55 -38.45 -2.47
CA MET A 102 13.06 -39.82 -2.35
C MET A 102 11.81 -39.98 -3.22
N ARG A 103 11.84 -40.95 -4.15
CA ARG A 103 10.77 -41.22 -5.10
C ARG A 103 9.57 -41.87 -4.38
N PRO A 104 8.33 -41.38 -4.55
CA PRO A 104 7.16 -42.10 -4.05
C PRO A 104 6.91 -43.34 -4.92
N GLU A 105 6.91 -44.51 -4.31
CA GLU A 105 6.70 -45.78 -5.01
C GLU A 105 5.27 -46.27 -4.80
N SER A 106 4.43 -46.06 -5.82
CA SER A 106 3.05 -46.52 -5.84
C SER A 106 2.98 -48.01 -6.21
N LEU A 107 2.65 -48.86 -5.23
CA LEU A 107 2.22 -50.24 -5.50
C LEU A 107 0.69 -50.32 -5.58
N ARG A 108 0.21 -51.17 -6.50
CA ARG A 108 -1.21 -51.29 -6.87
C ARG A 108 -1.92 -52.38 -6.06
N THR A 109 -3.24 -52.22 -6.02
CA THR A 109 -4.30 -53.18 -5.70
C THR A 109 -3.98 -54.67 -5.85
N ASP A 110 -4.51 -55.46 -4.91
CA ASP A 110 -5.18 -56.74 -5.21
C ASP A 110 -6.49 -56.81 -4.39
N GLU A 111 -7.47 -57.62 -4.78
CA GLU A 111 -8.89 -57.47 -4.38
C GLU A 111 -9.56 -58.79 -3.97
N SER A 112 -10.47 -58.72 -2.99
CA SER A 112 -11.47 -59.75 -2.61
C SER A 112 -10.90 -61.03 -1.95
N VAL A 113 -11.57 -61.68 -0.98
CA VAL A 113 -12.83 -62.43 -1.16
C VAL A 113 -13.51 -62.77 0.21
N THR A 114 -14.81 -62.40 0.36
CA THR A 114 -15.89 -63.00 1.23
C THR A 114 -15.76 -63.07 2.77
N ALA A 115 -16.84 -63.08 3.59
CA ALA A 115 -18.28 -62.71 3.45
C ALA A 115 -19.02 -62.76 4.83
N SER A 116 -20.27 -62.27 4.89
CA SER A 116 -21.30 -62.47 5.95
C SER A 116 -21.14 -61.65 7.25
N ALA A 117 -22.15 -61.25 8.04
CA ALA A 117 -23.62 -61.08 7.91
C ALA A 117 -24.16 -60.51 9.27
N SER A 118 -25.34 -59.89 9.47
CA SER A 118 -26.31 -59.12 8.65
C SER A 118 -27.38 -58.51 9.61
N ASP A 119 -28.07 -57.41 9.20
CA ASP A 119 -29.33 -56.88 9.83
C ASP A 119 -29.26 -56.34 11.29
N VAL A 120 -30.09 -55.45 11.86
CA VAL A 120 -31.25 -54.59 11.46
C VAL A 120 -31.03 -53.21 12.17
N GLY A 121 -31.64 -52.06 11.84
CA GLY A 121 -33.02 -51.70 12.24
C GLY A 121 -33.13 -50.56 13.29
N ALA A 122 -33.46 -49.36 12.80
CA ALA A 122 -34.06 -48.16 13.42
C ALA A 122 -34.43 -48.06 14.94
N GLY A 123 -34.29 -46.83 15.48
CA GLY A 123 -35.29 -46.23 16.40
C GLY A 123 -34.80 -45.64 17.73
N PRO A 124 -35.28 -44.45 18.18
CA PRO A 124 -34.82 -43.79 19.42
C PRO A 124 -35.72 -44.04 20.66
N GLY A 125 -35.18 -43.88 21.87
CA GLY A 125 -35.92 -44.04 23.13
C GLY A 125 -35.34 -43.27 24.33
N VAL A 126 -36.20 -42.48 24.97
CA VAL A 126 -36.00 -41.65 26.18
C VAL A 126 -35.79 -42.44 27.49
N GLY A 127 -35.14 -41.83 28.51
CA GLY A 127 -35.41 -42.18 29.92
C GLY A 127 -34.32 -41.92 30.99
N ALA A 128 -34.51 -40.86 31.80
CA ALA A 128 -34.16 -40.63 33.23
C ALA A 128 -32.89 -41.22 33.93
N GLY A 129 -32.29 -40.42 34.83
CA GLY A 129 -31.25 -40.82 35.82
C GLY A 129 -31.81 -41.45 37.11
N PRO A 130 -31.14 -41.38 38.30
CA PRO A 130 -30.21 -40.33 38.76
C PRO A 130 -28.94 -40.82 39.55
N ASP A 131 -28.15 -39.85 40.08
CA ASP A 131 -27.22 -39.83 41.24
C ASP A 131 -26.32 -41.07 41.57
N THR A 132 -25.04 -40.97 41.96
CA THR A 132 -24.38 -39.99 42.87
C THR A 132 -22.84 -40.14 42.80
N GLY A 133 -22.04 -39.10 43.08
CA GLY A 133 -20.77 -39.28 43.82
C GLY A 133 -19.43 -38.75 43.24
N ALA A 134 -18.94 -37.67 43.86
CA ALA A 134 -17.55 -37.40 44.25
C ALA A 134 -16.46 -36.91 43.24
N HIS A 135 -16.26 -35.58 43.25
CA HIS A 135 -14.97 -34.91 43.56
C HIS A 135 -13.79 -34.98 42.52
N PRO A 136 -12.75 -34.13 42.59
CA PRO A 136 -12.64 -32.98 41.68
C PRO A 136 -11.33 -32.97 40.85
N ASP A 137 -11.26 -32.18 39.77
CA ASP A 137 -10.09 -31.30 39.54
C ASP A 137 -10.26 -30.28 38.40
N ALA A 138 -9.30 -29.37 38.30
CA ALA A 138 -9.30 -28.20 37.42
C ALA A 138 -9.44 -28.50 35.91
N GLY A 139 -10.42 -27.85 35.28
CA GLY A 139 -10.51 -27.68 33.82
C GLY A 139 -10.65 -26.19 33.50
N ALA A 140 -9.72 -25.65 32.71
CA ALA A 140 -9.60 -24.22 32.50
C ALA A 140 -10.87 -23.58 31.91
N ASP A 141 -11.32 -22.49 32.52
CA ASP A 141 -12.28 -21.55 31.93
C ASP A 141 -11.64 -20.99 30.65
N ALA A 142 -12.05 -21.52 29.50
CA ALA A 142 -11.61 -21.09 28.18
C ALA A 142 -12.28 -19.76 27.85
N GLY A 143 -11.87 -18.72 28.59
CA GLY A 143 -12.33 -17.36 28.45
C GLY A 143 -12.16 -16.89 27.01
N THR A 144 -13.26 -16.93 26.27
CA THR A 144 -13.35 -16.37 24.92
C THR A 144 -12.80 -14.95 25.00
N PRO A 145 -11.87 -14.52 24.11
CA PRO A 145 -11.34 -13.16 24.16
C PRO A 145 -12.49 -12.17 24.08
N ARG A 146 -12.85 -11.60 25.24
CA ARG A 146 -14.02 -10.75 25.39
C ARG A 146 -13.74 -9.49 24.59
N GLU A 147 -14.31 -9.43 23.39
CA GLU A 147 -14.22 -8.27 22.52
C GLU A 147 -14.52 -7.05 23.37
N ARG A 148 -13.52 -6.17 23.51
CA ARG A 148 -13.62 -4.98 24.35
C ARG A 148 -14.64 -4.07 23.69
N SER A 149 -15.90 -4.21 24.08
CA SER A 149 -17.05 -3.52 23.53
C SER A 149 -16.75 -2.03 23.54
N ARG A 150 -16.40 -1.50 22.37
CA ARG A 150 -15.89 -0.14 22.25
C ARG A 150 -16.99 0.81 22.65
N ALA A 151 -16.67 1.75 23.54
CA ALA A 151 -17.61 2.77 23.95
C ALA A 151 -18.20 3.45 22.70
N PRO A 152 -19.53 3.68 22.63
CA PRO A 152 -20.17 4.21 21.44
C PRO A 152 -19.52 5.52 21.03
N ARG A 153 -19.14 5.63 19.75
CA ARG A 153 -18.55 6.84 19.19
C ARG A 153 -19.57 7.98 19.37
N PRO A 154 -19.19 9.15 19.93
CA PRO A 154 -20.10 10.29 20.07
C PRO A 154 -20.63 10.72 18.69
N PRO A 155 -21.78 11.40 18.58
CA PRO A 155 -22.26 11.90 17.29
C PRO A 155 -21.24 12.84 16.65
N PHE A 156 -21.09 12.75 15.32
CA PHE A 156 -20.23 13.66 14.57
C PHE A 156 -20.75 15.10 14.67
N ARG A 157 -19.83 16.08 14.75
CA ARG A 157 -20.14 17.50 14.74
C ARG A 157 -19.59 18.11 13.45
N PRO A 158 -20.42 18.32 12.42
CA PRO A 158 -19.96 18.81 11.13
C PRO A 158 -19.54 20.29 11.19
N LEU A 159 -18.72 20.70 10.22
CA LEU A 159 -18.29 22.09 10.02
C LEU A 159 -18.83 22.58 8.68
N THR A 160 -19.68 23.61 8.70
CA THR A 160 -20.29 24.18 7.49
C THR A 160 -19.23 24.67 6.51
N ILE A 161 -19.33 24.21 5.26
CA ILE A 161 -18.34 24.48 4.22
C ILE A 161 -18.71 25.78 3.50
N ARG A 162 -17.81 26.76 3.49
CA ARG A 162 -17.94 28.02 2.72
C ARG A 162 -16.80 28.24 1.72
N THR A 163 -15.69 27.55 1.92
CA THR A 163 -14.46 27.62 1.11
C THR A 163 -13.88 26.22 0.90
N ALA A 164 -13.00 26.08 -0.10
CA ALA A 164 -12.21 24.85 -0.30
C ALA A 164 -11.46 24.41 0.96
N ARG A 165 -10.91 25.37 1.73
CA ARG A 165 -10.20 25.09 2.99
C ARG A 165 -11.13 24.52 4.07
N ASP A 166 -12.41 24.93 4.09
CA ASP A 166 -13.40 24.38 5.01
C ASP A 166 -13.73 22.93 4.65
N ALA A 167 -13.78 22.58 3.36
CA ALA A 167 -14.00 21.19 2.92
C ALA A 167 -12.87 20.27 3.41
N VAL A 168 -11.61 20.68 3.24
CA VAL A 168 -10.44 19.95 3.76
C VAL A 168 -10.50 19.85 5.30
N THR A 169 -10.94 20.92 5.98
CA THR A 169 -11.11 20.94 7.44
C THR A 169 -12.21 19.99 7.90
N ALA A 170 -13.35 19.95 7.22
CA ALA A 170 -14.47 19.05 7.51
C ALA A 170 -14.07 17.58 7.32
N ALA A 171 -13.37 17.25 6.23
CA ALA A 171 -12.79 15.92 6.01
C ALA A 171 -11.81 15.54 7.13
N ALA A 172 -10.91 16.44 7.53
CA ALA A 172 -9.96 16.19 8.62
C ALA A 172 -10.64 15.99 9.98
N LEU A 173 -11.73 16.72 10.27
CA LEU A 173 -12.53 16.52 11.48
C LEU A 173 -13.26 15.17 11.46
N TYR A 174 -13.80 14.77 10.31
CA TYR A 174 -14.45 13.46 10.17
C TYR A 174 -13.48 12.30 10.32
N LEU A 175 -12.30 12.35 9.69
CA LEU A 175 -11.26 11.33 9.85
C LEU A 175 -10.77 11.24 11.31
N LYS A 176 -10.61 12.38 12.00
CA LYS A 176 -10.32 12.40 13.45
C LYS A 176 -11.42 11.73 14.27
N TRP A 177 -12.68 11.98 13.93
CA TRP A 177 -13.85 11.38 14.56
C TRP A 177 -13.94 9.87 14.32
N LEU A 178 -13.58 9.39 13.12
CA LEU A 178 -13.50 7.96 12.82
C LEU A 178 -12.46 7.24 13.69
N GLY A 179 -11.33 7.89 13.97
CA GLY A 179 -10.30 7.42 14.91
C GLY A 179 -8.87 7.74 14.49
N PHE A 180 -8.65 8.29 13.29
CA PHE A 180 -7.32 8.60 12.77
C PHE A 180 -6.66 9.73 13.57
N ARG A 181 -5.42 9.52 14.00
CA ARG A 181 -4.66 10.45 14.84
C ARG A 181 -3.51 11.07 14.07
N GLY A 182 -3.05 12.25 14.48
CA GLY A 182 -1.90 12.90 13.86
C GLY A 182 -2.15 13.35 12.41
N ILE A 183 -3.41 13.67 12.06
CA ILE A 183 -3.73 14.16 10.71
C ILE A 183 -3.08 15.52 10.49
N LEU A 184 -2.13 15.56 9.56
CA LEU A 184 -1.50 16.74 9.00
C LEU A 184 -2.27 17.18 7.76
N GLN A 185 -2.49 18.48 7.63
CA GLN A 185 -3.13 19.12 6.49
C GLN A 185 -2.10 19.92 5.70
N SER A 186 -2.08 19.73 4.38
CA SER A 186 -1.31 20.57 3.45
C SER A 186 -1.85 22.02 3.51
N PRO A 187 -0.99 23.06 3.63
CA PRO A 187 -1.45 24.44 3.79
C PRO A 187 -2.13 25.00 2.53
N GLU A 188 -1.80 24.44 1.38
CA GLU A 188 -2.35 24.70 0.05
C GLU A 188 -2.65 23.35 -0.62
N HIS A 189 -3.59 23.32 -1.58
CA HIS A 189 -3.90 22.10 -2.35
C HIS A 189 -2.69 21.73 -3.21
N PRO A 190 -2.02 20.58 -2.98
CA PRO A 190 -0.80 20.26 -3.69
C PRO A 190 -1.12 19.71 -5.07
N ALA A 191 -0.21 19.87 -6.04
CA ALA A 191 -0.32 19.25 -7.38
C ALA A 191 -0.35 17.71 -7.37
N SER A 192 -0.22 17.07 -6.21
CA SER A 192 -0.42 15.62 -6.01
C SER A 192 -1.86 15.24 -5.60
N GLY A 193 -2.74 16.20 -5.34
CA GLY A 193 -4.12 15.98 -4.86
C GLY A 193 -4.23 15.58 -3.37
N ILE A 194 -3.13 15.30 -2.67
CA ILE A 194 -3.18 14.76 -1.30
C ILE A 194 -3.19 15.86 -0.23
N ASP A 195 -4.38 16.30 0.16
CA ASP A 195 -4.59 17.35 1.17
C ASP A 195 -4.30 16.90 2.61
N LEU A 196 -4.53 15.63 2.93
CA LEU A 196 -4.47 15.11 4.31
C LEU A 196 -3.60 13.86 4.41
N ARG A 197 -2.80 13.77 5.48
CA ARG A 197 -1.89 12.65 5.75
C ARG A 197 -1.87 12.30 7.24
N ALA A 198 -1.86 11.01 7.56
CA ALA A 198 -1.68 10.51 8.91
C ALA A 198 -0.98 9.13 8.87
N PRO A 199 -0.50 8.57 9.99
CA PRO A 199 -0.01 7.20 10.03
C PRO A 199 -1.08 6.22 9.52
N GLY A 200 -0.78 5.52 8.41
CA GLY A 200 -1.70 4.57 7.75
C GLY A 200 -2.85 5.22 6.96
N LEU A 201 -2.84 6.53 6.73
CA LEU A 201 -3.90 7.26 6.01
C LEU A 201 -3.33 8.32 5.06
N VAL A 202 -3.83 8.33 3.83
CA VAL A 202 -3.75 9.48 2.92
C VAL A 202 -5.17 9.83 2.47
N ALA A 203 -5.49 11.12 2.34
CA ALA A 203 -6.76 11.53 1.77
C ALA A 203 -6.65 12.74 0.85
N GLN A 204 -7.47 12.71 -0.19
CA GLN A 204 -7.68 13.78 -1.18
C GLN A 204 -9.06 14.38 -0.95
N VAL A 205 -9.16 15.70 -1.11
CA VAL A 205 -10.41 16.45 -1.00
C VAL A 205 -10.57 17.29 -2.25
N ASP A 206 -11.58 17.00 -3.05
CA ASP A 206 -11.92 17.76 -4.25
C ASP A 206 -13.05 18.77 -3.95
N PRO A 207 -12.74 20.08 -3.90
CA PRO A 207 -13.71 21.14 -3.69
C PRO A 207 -14.25 21.71 -5.02
N SER A 208 -13.98 21.09 -6.16
CA SER A 208 -14.37 21.60 -7.48
C SER A 208 -15.88 21.55 -7.72
N THR A 209 -16.30 22.18 -8.83
CA THR A 209 -17.70 22.20 -9.28
C THR A 209 -17.99 21.16 -10.37
N GLU A 210 -17.05 20.27 -10.68
CA GLU A 210 -17.21 19.16 -11.62
C GLU A 210 -17.09 17.83 -10.86
N PRO A 211 -17.70 16.71 -11.31
CA PRO A 211 -17.55 15.42 -10.65
C PRO A 211 -16.11 14.90 -10.76
N SER A 212 -15.58 14.34 -9.67
CA SER A 212 -14.22 13.79 -9.64
C SER A 212 -14.09 12.57 -10.55
N THR A 213 -12.97 12.46 -11.26
CA THR A 213 -12.81 11.56 -12.40
C THR A 213 -12.28 10.18 -12.02
N LEU A 214 -12.36 9.23 -12.97
CA LEU A 214 -11.71 7.91 -12.84
C LEU A 214 -10.21 8.02 -12.52
N ARG A 215 -9.52 8.97 -13.16
CA ARG A 215 -8.07 9.17 -12.99
C ARG A 215 -7.72 9.59 -11.57
N ASP A 216 -8.54 10.43 -10.94
CA ASP A 216 -8.30 10.92 -9.59
C ASP A 216 -8.35 9.77 -8.57
N VAL A 217 -9.32 8.87 -8.72
CA VAL A 217 -9.44 7.64 -7.90
C VAL A 217 -8.21 6.74 -8.08
N GLU A 218 -7.78 6.48 -9.31
CA GLU A 218 -6.64 5.60 -9.57
C GLU A 218 -5.31 6.21 -9.12
N CYS A 219 -5.11 7.52 -9.29
CA CYS A 219 -3.94 8.23 -8.77
C CYS A 219 -3.88 8.21 -7.24
N LEU A 220 -5.01 8.47 -6.56
CA LEU A 220 -5.12 8.39 -5.10
C LEU A 220 -4.84 6.97 -4.58
N TRP A 221 -5.39 5.94 -5.22
CA TRP A 221 -5.18 4.54 -4.86
C TRP A 221 -3.71 4.12 -5.01
N LEU A 222 -3.06 4.47 -6.13
CA LEU A 222 -1.63 4.23 -6.34
C LEU A 222 -0.77 4.93 -5.28
N HIS A 223 -1.13 6.16 -4.89
CA HIS A 223 -0.44 6.89 -3.83
C HIS A 223 -0.61 6.22 -2.45
N GLY A 224 -1.81 5.70 -2.15
CA GLY A 224 -2.08 4.89 -0.95
C GLY A 224 -1.25 3.62 -0.89
N LEU A 225 -1.24 2.83 -1.96
CA LEU A 225 -0.42 1.61 -2.07
C LEU A 225 1.07 1.92 -1.87
N ASN A 226 1.59 2.94 -2.54
CA ASN A 226 2.99 3.35 -2.46
C ASN A 226 3.39 3.90 -1.06
N GLN A 227 2.43 4.19 -0.19
CA GLN A 227 2.64 4.61 1.20
C GLN A 227 2.10 3.59 2.21
N SER A 228 1.73 2.39 1.76
CA SER A 228 1.09 1.33 2.56
C SER A 228 -0.01 1.88 3.49
N SER A 229 -0.83 2.78 2.96
CA SER A 229 -1.81 3.57 3.69
C SER A 229 -3.19 3.46 3.05
N VAL A 230 -4.24 3.50 3.86
CA VAL A 230 -5.63 3.61 3.36
C VAL A 230 -5.77 4.94 2.63
N ALA A 231 -6.31 4.90 1.42
CA ALA A 231 -6.54 6.08 0.60
C ALA A 231 -8.02 6.45 0.61
N VAL A 232 -8.37 7.65 1.09
CA VAL A 232 -9.76 8.10 1.22
C VAL A 232 -10.00 9.32 0.35
N PHE A 233 -11.12 9.37 -0.37
CA PHE A 233 -11.49 10.51 -1.20
C PHE A 233 -12.74 11.18 -0.63
N PHE A 234 -12.71 12.51 -0.54
CA PHE A 234 -13.89 13.36 -0.35
C PHE A 234 -14.10 14.25 -1.57
N SER A 235 -15.33 14.40 -2.05
CA SER A 235 -15.69 15.33 -3.13
C SER A 235 -16.97 16.11 -2.80
N LEU A 236 -17.07 17.39 -3.17
CA LEU A 236 -18.28 18.20 -2.97
C LEU A 236 -19.40 17.84 -3.97
N THR A 237 -19.02 17.55 -5.20
CA THR A 237 -19.90 17.23 -6.34
C THR A 237 -20.14 15.74 -6.53
N GLY A 238 -19.29 14.92 -5.91
CA GLY A 238 -19.29 13.47 -6.06
C GLY A 238 -18.42 13.03 -7.24
N TYR A 239 -18.81 11.92 -7.85
CA TYR A 239 -17.90 11.11 -8.67
C TYR A 239 -18.57 10.72 -9.99
N GLU A 240 -17.79 10.63 -11.06
CA GLU A 240 -18.24 10.00 -12.29
C GLU A 240 -18.66 8.53 -12.03
N PRO A 241 -19.63 7.97 -12.78
CA PRO A 241 -20.04 6.58 -12.62
C PRO A 241 -18.88 5.58 -12.74
N ALA A 242 -17.95 5.83 -13.66
CA ALA A 242 -16.74 5.02 -13.85
C ALA A 242 -15.79 5.12 -12.63
N ALA A 243 -15.59 6.32 -12.09
CA ALA A 243 -14.75 6.55 -10.91
C ALA A 243 -15.29 5.81 -9.68
N ARG A 244 -16.61 5.86 -9.45
CA ARG A 244 -17.25 5.12 -8.35
C ARG A 244 -17.19 3.61 -8.55
N ALA A 245 -17.46 3.10 -9.76
CA ALA A 245 -17.35 1.67 -10.05
C ALA A 245 -15.92 1.16 -9.80
N ARG A 246 -14.92 1.93 -10.24
CA ARG A 246 -13.50 1.61 -10.00
C ARG A 246 -13.12 1.64 -8.53
N ALA A 247 -13.64 2.60 -7.76
CA ALA A 247 -13.39 2.66 -6.33
C ALA A 247 -13.95 1.46 -5.57
N GLU A 248 -15.10 0.90 -5.97
CA GLU A 248 -15.62 -0.37 -5.42
C GLU A 248 -14.68 -1.55 -5.72
N GLU A 249 -14.20 -1.68 -6.97
CA GLU A 249 -13.23 -2.73 -7.34
C GLU A 249 -11.90 -2.63 -6.57
N LEU A 250 -11.44 -1.41 -6.30
CA LEU A 250 -10.18 -1.12 -5.62
C LEU A 250 -10.30 -1.03 -4.09
N GLY A 251 -11.51 -1.11 -3.54
CA GLY A 251 -11.78 -0.95 -2.11
C GLY A 251 -11.48 0.44 -1.56
N VAL A 252 -11.63 1.49 -2.38
CA VAL A 252 -11.36 2.89 -2.01
C VAL A 252 -12.60 3.53 -1.34
N PRO A 253 -12.50 4.00 -0.09
CA PRO A 253 -13.55 4.78 0.55
C PRO A 253 -13.76 6.13 -0.14
N LEU A 254 -14.92 6.30 -0.80
CA LEU A 254 -15.37 7.57 -1.37
C LEU A 254 -16.46 8.19 -0.50
N PHE A 255 -16.38 9.49 -0.26
CA PHE A 255 -17.39 10.25 0.47
C PHE A 255 -17.82 11.50 -0.31
N VAL A 256 -19.12 11.77 -0.37
CA VAL A 256 -19.64 13.06 -0.84
C VAL A 256 -19.78 14.00 0.36
N LEU A 257 -19.09 15.13 0.35
CA LEU A 257 -19.24 16.20 1.34
C LEU A 257 -20.38 17.13 0.91
N ASP A 258 -21.46 17.19 1.68
CA ASP A 258 -22.41 18.28 1.50
C ASP A 258 -21.93 19.58 2.18
N LEU A 259 -22.51 20.72 1.79
CA LEU A 259 -22.12 22.03 2.33
C LEU A 259 -22.42 22.19 3.84
N THR A 260 -23.18 21.27 4.46
CA THR A 260 -23.32 21.25 5.93
C THR A 260 -22.05 20.77 6.63
N GLY A 261 -21.16 20.09 5.90
CA GLY A 261 -19.94 19.47 6.39
C GLY A 261 -20.09 18.00 6.77
N THR A 262 -21.18 17.34 6.37
CA THR A 262 -21.46 15.94 6.70
C THR A 262 -21.08 15.04 5.53
N PRO A 263 -20.04 14.19 5.65
CA PRO A 263 -19.68 13.26 4.59
C PRO A 263 -20.69 12.12 4.50
N LYS A 264 -21.10 11.76 3.30
CA LYS A 264 -21.98 10.63 2.99
C LYS A 264 -21.18 9.56 2.24
N PRO A 265 -21.15 8.30 2.70
CA PRO A 265 -20.54 7.21 1.96
C PRO A 265 -21.07 7.12 0.51
N ALA A 266 -20.18 6.88 -0.43
CA ALA A 266 -20.48 6.67 -1.85
C ALA A 266 -19.99 5.30 -2.36
N THR A 267 -19.23 4.55 -1.55
CA THR A 267 -18.80 3.17 -1.80
C THR A 267 -18.96 2.32 -0.55
N ARG A 268 -19.06 0.98 -0.71
CA ARG A 268 -19.13 0.04 0.43
C ARG A 268 -17.94 0.19 1.38
N ALA A 269 -16.74 0.39 0.82
CA ALA A 269 -15.54 0.66 1.61
C ALA A 269 -15.65 1.93 2.49
N ALA A 270 -16.47 2.91 2.09
CA ALA A 270 -16.77 4.09 2.90
C ALA A 270 -17.82 3.83 3.98
N ASP A 271 -18.82 2.98 3.73
CA ASP A 271 -19.75 2.48 4.74
C ASP A 271 -19.00 1.66 5.80
N ASP A 272 -18.15 0.73 5.37
CA ASP A 272 -17.29 -0.08 6.24
C ASP A 272 -16.32 0.78 7.06
N LEU A 273 -15.73 1.83 6.46
CA LEU A 273 -14.88 2.77 7.18
C LEU A 273 -15.65 3.65 8.17
N ALA A 274 -16.91 3.99 7.88
CA ALA A 274 -17.78 4.77 8.76
C ALA A 274 -18.27 3.93 9.95
N GLY A 275 -18.71 2.69 9.69
CA GLY A 275 -19.20 1.74 10.69
C GLY A 275 -18.08 1.13 11.54
N SER A 276 -16.92 0.84 10.92
CA SER A 276 -15.76 0.40 11.68
C SER A 276 -15.24 1.53 12.57
N SER A 277 -14.98 1.17 13.82
CA SER A 277 -14.22 2.03 14.70
C SER A 277 -12.76 1.57 14.63
N THR A 278 -11.94 2.29 13.85
CA THR A 278 -10.51 1.95 13.70
C THR A 278 -9.85 2.07 15.06
N GLY A 279 -9.40 0.93 15.57
CA GLY A 279 -8.82 0.76 16.90
C GLY A 279 -7.42 0.21 16.73
N THR A 280 -6.50 1.04 16.26
CA THR A 280 -5.10 0.67 16.07
C THR A 280 -4.49 0.41 17.45
N GLY A 281 -4.49 -0.86 17.86
CA GLY A 281 -3.49 -1.36 18.80
C GLY A 281 -2.11 -1.24 18.17
N GLY A 282 -1.14 -0.81 18.97
CA GLY A 282 0.27 -0.71 18.56
C GLY A 282 1.04 -2.02 18.73
#